data_AF-A0A1S3ISS0-F1
#
_entry.id   AF-A0A1S3ISS0-F1
#
_cell.length_a   1.000
_cell.length_b   1.000
_cell.length_c   1.000
_cell.angle_alpha   90.00
_cell.angle_beta   90.00
_cell.angle_gamma   90.00
#
_symmetry.space_group_name_H-M   'P 1'
#
loop_
_entity.id
_entity.type
_entity.pdbx_description
1 polymer ?
#
loop_
_entity_poly.entity_id
_entity_poly.type
_entity_poly.pdbx_seq_one_letter_code
_entity_poly.pdbx_strand_id
1 'polypeptide(L)'
;MASTVVLSALLCVFAVGLNAAPPGGPKLPSEDWMEVAGIYGDNIDGDIVETKNTRYSITKTWPGGVVPYVIDPTIQSEGRQRIGNAVKHYKEKTCIQWIPRTNQRDYVLFTAAGKGFNSPIGKVGGMQKINLEFACTRYDDAAVIHEMMHSLGFGHEQNRPDRENFVRINTQNIGKFATAFKKTSTGLTQLTPYDYTSVMHYGAKSFSANGKETISTLTGETIRPSKVLSEMDIFELSLRYNCQPKHNMQAKVACEGNSLSISCGTGRISVVGSVYGRIDKNTCTNSVFTTVSNCASTTAPAKVKATCDGKSSCQLRATTSTFGSDPCPGTHKYLNVVYKCIGGSGTGTGTGTGTGTGTGTGTGNCASMTRYPNSFYVGGDDIKSMTGVTEQQCESACASNSKCPAASYRASSRTCWLHATLRKKGSLTGWTAFEKPAQCATITTVVVTNPPCVMNTIAGQFVIGGEDIRAFNAKSASACSDACLNEPKCPMATYKASSKTCWLHATSRRKGTASGWTVFEKGANC
;
A
#
# COMPACT_ATOMS: atom_id res chain seq x y z
N MET A 1 -38.59 42.61 16.87
CA MET A 1 -39.17 41.44 16.19
C MET A 1 -38.07 40.39 16.10
N ALA A 2 -38.10 39.41 17.00
CA ALA A 2 -37.05 38.42 17.18
C ALA A 2 -37.62 37.00 17.09
N SER A 3 -36.82 36.10 16.48
CA SER A 3 -36.79 34.64 16.67
C SER A 3 -37.99 33.85 16.10
N THR A 4 -37.90 32.65 15.52
CA THR A 4 -36.81 31.66 15.40
C THR A 4 -37.21 30.61 14.35
N VAL A 5 -36.18 30.01 13.76
CA VAL A 5 -36.17 28.79 12.93
C VAL A 5 -36.74 27.58 13.72
N VAL A 6 -37.45 26.67 13.03
CA VAL A 6 -37.47 25.19 13.17
C VAL A 6 -38.83 24.68 12.65
N LEU A 7 -38.85 24.15 11.42
CA LEU A 7 -39.91 23.26 10.95
C LEU A 7 -39.25 22.24 10.01
N SER A 8 -38.90 21.06 10.56
CA SER A 8 -38.68 19.76 9.89
C SER A 8 -37.99 18.76 10.83
N ALA A 9 -38.44 18.69 12.10
CA ALA A 9 -38.01 17.69 13.08
C ALA A 9 -39.22 17.20 13.87
N LEU A 10 -40.17 16.54 13.20
CA LEU A 10 -41.32 15.92 13.86
C LEU A 10 -41.81 14.73 13.03
N LEU A 11 -41.07 13.62 13.12
CA LEU A 11 -41.57 12.27 12.81
C LEU A 11 -40.74 11.16 13.49
N CYS A 12 -40.15 11.44 14.66
CA CYS A 12 -39.35 10.45 15.42
C CYS A 12 -39.63 10.38 16.94
N VAL A 13 -40.72 10.97 17.48
CA VAL A 13 -40.95 10.97 18.96
C VAL A 13 -42.26 10.31 19.42
N PHE A 14 -43.01 9.61 18.55
CA PHE A 14 -44.12 8.75 19.02
C PHE A 14 -43.91 7.30 18.60
N ALA A 15 -43.00 6.59 19.28
CA ALA A 15 -43.00 5.13 19.37
C ALA A 15 -42.09 4.57 20.49
N VAL A 16 -41.99 5.26 21.64
CA VAL A 16 -41.51 4.61 22.88
C VAL A 16 -42.72 4.44 23.78
N GLY A 17 -43.46 3.36 23.53
CA GLY A 17 -44.67 3.02 24.28
C GLY A 17 -45.38 1.87 23.58
N LEU A 18 -45.08 0.65 24.05
CA LEU A 18 -45.89 -0.56 23.87
C LEU A 18 -46.44 -0.77 22.44
N ASN A 19 -45.64 -1.36 21.54
CA ASN A 19 -46.10 -2.48 20.72
C ASN A 19 -44.96 -3.03 19.86
N ALA A 20 -44.88 -4.36 19.87
CA ALA A 20 -43.93 -5.16 19.13
C ALA A 20 -43.87 -4.77 17.64
N ALA A 21 -42.69 -4.96 17.06
CA ALA A 21 -42.50 -4.98 15.62
C ALA A 21 -43.60 -5.83 14.94
N PRO A 22 -44.12 -5.41 13.78
CA PRO A 22 -45.18 -6.15 13.09
C PRO A 22 -44.70 -7.59 12.79
N PRO A 23 -45.47 -8.62 13.14
CA PRO A 23 -45.07 -10.00 12.92
C PRO A 23 -45.24 -10.31 11.43
N GLY A 24 -44.14 -10.55 10.70
CA GLY A 24 -44.20 -11.01 9.32
C GLY A 24 -43.10 -10.53 8.37
N GLY A 25 -42.24 -9.59 8.77
CA GLY A 25 -41.01 -9.32 8.02
C GLY A 25 -40.00 -10.46 8.22
N PRO A 26 -39.28 -10.94 7.18
CA PRO A 26 -38.29 -12.00 7.35
C PRO A 26 -37.25 -11.54 8.38
N LYS A 27 -37.14 -12.28 9.49
CA LYS A 27 -35.99 -12.15 10.39
C LYS A 27 -34.75 -12.51 9.57
N LEU A 28 -33.87 -11.53 9.36
CA LEU A 28 -32.59 -11.78 8.70
C LEU A 28 -31.79 -12.79 9.54
N PRO A 29 -31.16 -13.82 8.95
CA PRO A 29 -30.81 -15.04 9.68
C PRO A 29 -29.55 -14.96 10.56
N SER A 30 -28.79 -13.86 10.56
CA SER A 30 -27.50 -13.82 11.25
C SER A 30 -27.06 -12.42 11.74
N GLU A 31 -26.12 -12.43 12.68
CA GLU A 31 -25.33 -11.28 13.11
C GLU A 31 -24.16 -10.96 12.14
N ASP A 32 -24.08 -11.68 11.01
CA ASP A 32 -23.00 -11.55 10.02
C ASP A 32 -23.42 -10.56 8.93
N TRP A 33 -22.85 -9.36 8.96
CA TRP A 33 -23.19 -8.28 8.02
C TRP A 33 -22.88 -8.65 6.56
N MET A 34 -21.94 -9.58 6.32
CA MET A 34 -21.61 -10.09 4.98
C MET A 34 -22.77 -10.88 4.36
N GLU A 35 -23.60 -11.54 5.18
CA GLU A 35 -24.81 -12.20 4.69
C GLU A 35 -25.84 -11.19 4.18
N VAL A 36 -25.89 -9.99 4.77
CA VAL A 36 -26.87 -8.97 4.38
C VAL A 36 -26.49 -8.24 3.09
N ALA A 37 -25.19 -8.12 2.80
CA ALA A 37 -24.71 -7.53 1.55
C ALA A 37 -25.23 -8.29 0.32
N GLY A 38 -25.24 -9.63 0.35
CA GLY A 38 -25.72 -10.44 -0.78
C GLY A 38 -27.25 -10.63 -0.87
N ILE A 39 -28.05 -10.19 0.10
CA ILE A 39 -29.52 -10.39 0.09
C ILE A 39 -30.22 -9.64 -1.05
N TYR A 40 -29.61 -8.56 -1.58
CA TYR A 40 -30.23 -7.70 -2.57
C TYR A 40 -29.78 -7.92 -4.02
N GLY A 41 -29.09 -9.04 -4.29
CA GLY A 41 -29.05 -9.76 -5.57
C GLY A 41 -28.98 -8.93 -6.85
N ASP A 42 -27.74 -8.75 -7.35
CA ASP A 42 -27.33 -8.56 -8.76
C ASP A 42 -25.81 -8.29 -8.86
N ASN A 43 -25.13 -8.06 -7.72
CA ASN A 43 -23.67 -7.85 -7.63
C ASN A 43 -22.88 -9.16 -7.78
N ILE A 44 -21.67 -9.06 -8.35
CA ILE A 44 -20.69 -10.16 -8.36
C ILE A 44 -20.28 -10.43 -6.91
N ASP A 45 -20.13 -11.70 -6.54
CA ASP A 45 -19.72 -12.06 -5.19
C ASP A 45 -20.53 -11.37 -4.08
N GLY A 46 -21.83 -11.10 -4.31
CA GLY A 46 -22.73 -10.54 -3.30
C GLY A 46 -22.66 -9.03 -3.09
N ASP A 47 -21.49 -8.39 -3.23
CA ASP A 47 -21.25 -6.96 -2.90
C ASP A 47 -20.32 -6.21 -3.89
N ILE A 48 -19.84 -6.87 -4.96
CA ILE A 48 -18.97 -6.22 -5.96
C ILE A 48 -19.79 -5.71 -7.15
N VAL A 49 -19.71 -4.40 -7.39
CA VAL A 49 -20.37 -3.75 -8.54
C VAL A 49 -19.51 -3.87 -9.80
N GLU A 50 -20.04 -4.52 -10.84
CA GLU A 50 -19.39 -4.58 -12.16
C GLU A 50 -19.58 -3.28 -12.94
N THR A 51 -18.50 -2.73 -13.49
CA THR A 51 -18.50 -1.67 -14.50
C THR A 51 -17.79 -2.15 -15.76
N LYS A 52 -18.03 -1.51 -16.92
CA LYS A 52 -17.33 -1.83 -18.18
C LYS A 52 -15.79 -1.80 -18.08
N ASN A 53 -15.26 -1.23 -17.00
CA ASN A 53 -13.84 -1.08 -16.67
C ASN A 53 -13.34 -1.94 -15.48
N THR A 54 -14.19 -2.77 -14.85
CA THR A 54 -13.84 -3.61 -13.67
C THR A 54 -13.52 -5.06 -14.02
N ARG A 55 -13.18 -5.41 -15.27
CA ARG A 55 -12.49 -6.68 -15.51
C ARG A 55 -11.19 -6.67 -14.72
N TYR A 56 -11.21 -7.22 -13.49
CA TYR A 56 -10.14 -7.35 -12.49
C TYR A 56 -8.84 -6.64 -12.89
N SER A 57 -8.89 -5.31 -12.98
CA SER A 57 -7.77 -4.55 -13.51
C SER A 57 -6.88 -4.23 -12.33
N ILE A 58 -6.06 -5.22 -11.97
CA ILE A 58 -4.98 -5.14 -10.98
C ILE A 58 -4.10 -3.89 -11.13
N THR A 59 -4.14 -3.23 -12.30
CA THR A 59 -3.40 -2.01 -12.66
C THR A 59 -4.06 -0.68 -12.26
N LYS A 60 -5.32 -0.67 -11.80
CA LYS A 60 -6.02 0.58 -11.44
C LYS A 60 -6.04 0.84 -9.93
N THR A 61 -4.90 1.27 -9.41
CA THR A 61 -4.76 1.78 -8.04
C THR A 61 -5.11 3.26 -7.96
N TRP A 62 -5.44 3.72 -6.75
CA TRP A 62 -5.51 5.15 -6.45
C TRP A 62 -4.10 5.76 -6.43
N PRO A 63 -3.81 6.82 -7.21
CA PRO A 63 -2.47 7.39 -7.26
C PRO A 63 -1.94 7.78 -5.88
N GLY A 64 -0.76 7.28 -5.52
CA GLY A 64 -0.13 7.53 -4.22
C GLY A 64 -0.89 6.98 -3.01
N GLY A 65 -1.90 6.13 -3.21
CA GLY A 65 -2.75 5.65 -2.12
C GLY A 65 -3.69 6.73 -1.57
N VAL A 66 -3.95 7.79 -2.33
CA VAL A 66 -4.84 8.88 -1.92
C VAL A 66 -6.22 8.69 -2.55
N VAL A 67 -7.25 8.59 -1.70
CA VAL A 67 -8.65 8.39 -2.10
C VAL A 67 -9.48 9.60 -1.67
N PRO A 68 -9.80 10.52 -2.60
CA PRO A 68 -10.73 11.60 -2.32
C PRO A 68 -12.15 11.04 -2.13
N TYR A 69 -12.87 11.53 -1.11
CA TYR A 69 -14.24 11.08 -0.84
C TYR A 69 -15.22 12.22 -0.53
N VAL A 70 -16.50 11.95 -0.80
CA VAL A 70 -17.65 12.77 -0.41
C VAL A 70 -18.63 11.87 0.34
N ILE A 71 -19.29 12.39 1.36
CA ILE A 71 -20.38 11.70 2.06
C ILE A 71 -21.70 12.33 1.64
N ASP A 72 -22.57 11.51 1.06
CA ASP A 72 -23.89 11.92 0.65
C ASP A 72 -24.74 12.36 1.86
N PRO A 73 -25.56 13.42 1.74
CA PRO A 73 -26.50 13.85 2.78
C PRO A 73 -27.44 12.74 3.28
N THR A 74 -27.72 11.73 2.46
CA THR A 74 -28.54 10.55 2.83
C THR A 74 -27.91 9.71 3.94
N ILE A 75 -26.59 9.79 4.15
CA ILE A 75 -25.92 9.10 5.26
C ILE A 75 -26.21 9.85 6.57
N GLN A 76 -26.90 9.17 7.48
CA GLN A 76 -27.23 9.66 8.82
C GLN A 76 -25.98 9.83 9.70
N SER A 77 -26.14 10.45 10.87
CA SER A 77 -25.04 10.76 11.80
C SER A 77 -24.23 9.53 12.21
N GLU A 78 -24.89 8.41 12.49
CA GLU A 78 -24.23 7.15 12.84
C GLU A 78 -23.36 6.63 11.68
N GLY A 79 -23.91 6.57 10.45
CA GLY A 79 -23.14 6.17 9.28
C GLY A 79 -21.93 7.09 9.02
N ARG A 80 -22.07 8.40 9.25
CA ARG A 80 -20.95 9.36 9.16
C ARG A 80 -19.86 9.06 10.20
N GLN A 81 -20.24 8.71 11.42
CA GLN A 81 -19.30 8.32 12.47
C GLN A 81 -18.54 7.04 12.08
N ARG A 82 -19.23 6.03 11.55
CA ARG A 82 -18.62 4.78 11.09
C ARG A 82 -17.63 5.01 9.94
N ILE A 83 -17.99 5.86 8.97
CA ILE A 83 -17.06 6.30 7.90
C ILE A 83 -15.84 6.99 8.52
N GLY A 84 -16.04 7.89 9.50
CA GLY A 84 -14.94 8.56 10.20
C GLY A 84 -14.00 7.59 10.93
N ASN A 85 -14.55 6.58 11.61
CA ASN A 85 -13.79 5.53 12.29
C ASN A 85 -12.98 4.70 11.29
N ALA A 86 -13.59 4.29 10.17
CA ALA A 86 -12.92 3.53 9.12
C ALA A 86 -11.78 4.35 8.48
N VAL A 87 -12.02 5.62 8.15
CA VAL A 87 -10.98 6.55 7.64
C VAL A 87 -9.81 6.66 8.62
N LYS A 88 -10.10 6.80 9.92
CA LYS A 88 -9.06 6.82 10.96
C LYS A 88 -8.28 5.51 11.01
N HIS A 89 -8.97 4.36 10.95
CA HIS A 89 -8.36 3.04 10.95
C HIS A 89 -7.36 2.86 9.79
N TYR A 90 -7.76 3.20 8.56
CA TYR A 90 -6.86 3.17 7.40
C TYR A 90 -5.65 4.11 7.58
N LYS A 91 -5.89 5.34 8.06
CA LYS A 91 -4.82 6.33 8.30
C LYS A 91 -3.82 5.83 9.34
N GLU A 92 -4.25 5.18 10.41
CA GLU A 92 -3.37 4.72 11.49
C GLU A 92 -2.59 3.46 11.10
N LYS A 93 -3.25 2.52 10.40
CA LYS A 93 -2.70 1.19 10.12
C LYS A 93 -1.98 1.07 8.78
N THR A 94 -2.25 1.95 7.83
CA THR A 94 -1.74 1.81 6.45
C THR A 94 -1.15 3.13 5.95
N CYS A 95 -0.62 3.10 4.73
CA CYS A 95 -0.22 4.31 4.01
C CYS A 95 -1.37 5.00 3.26
N ILE A 96 -2.55 4.36 3.19
CA ILE A 96 -3.70 4.88 2.45
C ILE A 96 -4.24 6.13 3.13
N GLN A 97 -4.51 7.17 2.34
CA GLN A 97 -5.07 8.43 2.79
C GLN A 97 -6.45 8.64 2.18
N TRP A 98 -7.48 8.51 3.00
CA TRP A 98 -8.83 8.93 2.65
C TRP A 98 -8.98 10.41 3.00
N ILE A 99 -9.20 11.25 1.99
CA ILE A 99 -9.24 12.71 2.17
C ILE A 99 -10.59 13.28 1.73
N PRO A 100 -11.14 14.29 2.42
CA PRO A 100 -12.29 15.02 1.91
C PRO A 100 -11.98 15.58 0.53
N ARG A 101 -12.84 15.30 -0.43
CA ARG A 101 -12.68 15.77 -1.81
C ARG A 101 -12.83 17.30 -1.86
N THR A 102 -11.99 17.92 -2.67
CA THR A 102 -12.15 19.31 -3.12
C THR A 102 -12.58 19.33 -4.59
N ASN A 103 -11.63 19.23 -5.51
CA ASN A 103 -11.84 19.33 -6.97
C ASN A 103 -11.36 18.11 -7.75
N GLN A 104 -10.94 17.04 -7.07
CA GLN A 104 -10.42 15.84 -7.73
C GLN A 104 -11.49 15.23 -8.64
N ARG A 105 -11.10 14.90 -9.88
CA ARG A 105 -11.99 14.30 -10.88
C ARG A 105 -12.46 12.91 -10.46
N ASP A 106 -11.54 12.11 -9.95
CA ASP A 106 -11.79 10.74 -9.53
C ASP A 106 -11.95 10.71 -8.01
N TYR A 107 -13.06 10.17 -7.51
CA TYR A 107 -13.38 10.17 -6.08
C TYR A 107 -14.46 9.14 -5.74
N VAL A 108 -14.56 8.83 -4.45
CA VAL A 108 -15.60 7.98 -3.87
C VAL A 108 -16.77 8.82 -3.34
N LEU A 109 -18.00 8.42 -3.64
CA LEU A 109 -19.21 8.90 -2.99
C LEU A 109 -19.75 7.81 -2.06
N PHE A 110 -19.70 8.03 -0.74
CA PHE A 110 -20.42 7.20 0.21
C PHE A 110 -21.91 7.56 0.16
N THR A 111 -22.79 6.59 -0.06
CA THR A 111 -24.24 6.83 -0.25
C THR A 111 -25.08 5.71 0.37
N ALA A 112 -26.32 6.02 0.77
CA ALA A 112 -27.32 5.05 1.23
C ALA A 112 -28.47 4.88 0.24
N ALA A 113 -28.32 5.37 -0.99
CA ALA A 113 -29.40 5.39 -1.98
C ALA A 113 -29.64 4.01 -2.64
N GLY A 114 -28.69 3.09 -2.57
CA GLY A 114 -28.79 1.73 -3.11
C GLY A 114 -29.14 0.69 -2.03
N LYS A 115 -29.38 -0.54 -2.50
CA LYS A 115 -29.63 -1.70 -1.63
C LYS A 115 -28.32 -2.38 -1.24
N GLY A 116 -28.26 -2.91 -0.02
CA GLY A 116 -27.11 -3.68 0.50
C GLY A 116 -25.81 -2.88 0.64
N PHE A 117 -24.72 -3.58 0.97
CA PHE A 117 -23.37 -3.03 0.93
C PHE A 117 -22.72 -3.41 -0.38
N ASN A 118 -22.07 -2.45 -1.03
CA ASN A 118 -21.33 -2.73 -2.24
C ASN A 118 -20.35 -1.63 -2.64
N SER A 119 -19.31 -2.08 -3.36
CA SER A 119 -18.29 -1.23 -3.94
C SER A 119 -17.74 -1.85 -5.23
N PRO A 120 -17.35 -1.04 -6.23
CA PRO A 120 -16.45 -1.51 -7.27
C PRO A 120 -15.10 -1.94 -6.71
N ILE A 121 -14.43 -2.87 -7.41
CA ILE A 121 -13.03 -3.22 -7.12
C ILE A 121 -12.09 -2.19 -7.75
N GLY A 122 -11.29 -1.52 -6.92
CA GLY A 122 -10.24 -0.58 -7.35
C GLY A 122 -10.76 0.77 -7.85
N LYS A 123 -9.87 1.54 -8.48
CA LYS A 123 -10.21 2.85 -9.06
C LYS A 123 -10.86 2.68 -10.43
N VAL A 124 -12.14 3.02 -10.54
CA VAL A 124 -12.88 2.95 -11.82
C VAL A 124 -12.58 4.14 -12.72
N GLY A 125 -12.42 5.33 -12.13
CA GLY A 125 -12.32 6.63 -12.80
C GLY A 125 -13.63 7.40 -12.76
N GLY A 126 -13.57 8.73 -12.59
CA GLY A 126 -14.71 9.57 -12.26
C GLY A 126 -15.22 9.36 -10.82
N MET A 127 -16.47 9.76 -10.58
CA MET A 127 -17.15 9.41 -9.32
C MET A 127 -17.51 7.92 -9.32
N GLN A 128 -17.15 7.21 -8.25
CA GLN A 128 -17.63 5.86 -7.97
C GLN A 128 -18.32 5.80 -6.61
N LYS A 129 -19.33 4.95 -6.48
CA LYS A 129 -20.12 4.84 -5.25
C LYS A 129 -19.57 3.73 -4.36
N ILE A 130 -19.57 3.99 -3.06
CA ILE A 130 -19.62 2.95 -2.02
C ILE A 130 -21.01 3.05 -1.40
N ASN A 131 -21.80 1.99 -1.53
CA ASN A 131 -23.14 1.96 -0.96
C ASN A 131 -23.10 1.37 0.45
N LEU A 132 -23.61 2.13 1.41
CA LEU A 132 -23.78 1.74 2.80
C LEU A 132 -25.28 1.83 3.08
N GLU A 133 -25.99 0.72 3.08
CA GLU A 133 -27.45 0.65 3.23
C GLU A 133 -28.00 1.58 4.34
N PHE A 134 -29.22 2.12 4.14
CA PHE A 134 -29.87 3.11 5.02
C PHE A 134 -30.00 2.69 6.50
N ALA A 135 -29.93 1.39 6.82
CA ALA A 135 -30.00 0.89 8.18
C ALA A 135 -28.64 0.99 8.91
N CYS A 136 -28.14 2.21 9.10
CA CYS A 136 -26.90 2.50 9.84
C CYS A 136 -26.88 1.97 11.29
N THR A 137 -28.04 1.60 11.84
CA THR A 137 -28.23 1.01 13.18
C THR A 137 -27.97 -0.50 13.24
N ARG A 138 -27.78 -1.19 12.10
CA ARG A 138 -27.69 -2.66 12.04
C ARG A 138 -26.28 -3.22 11.84
N TYR A 139 -25.27 -2.39 11.56
CA TYR A 139 -23.96 -2.85 11.11
C TYR A 139 -22.82 -2.13 11.81
N ASP A 140 -21.66 -2.77 11.95
CA ASP A 140 -20.50 -2.20 12.61
C ASP A 140 -19.50 -1.56 11.62
N ASP A 141 -18.39 -1.02 12.14
CA ASP A 141 -17.36 -0.35 11.35
C ASP A 141 -16.69 -1.29 10.32
N ALA A 142 -16.81 -2.62 10.51
CA ALA A 142 -16.19 -3.62 9.65
C ALA A 142 -16.76 -3.58 8.23
N ALA A 143 -18.07 -3.39 8.08
CA ALA A 143 -18.72 -3.29 6.77
C ALA A 143 -18.16 -2.12 5.96
N VAL A 144 -17.96 -0.96 6.60
CA VAL A 144 -17.37 0.21 5.92
C VAL A 144 -15.91 -0.04 5.56
N ILE A 145 -15.14 -0.66 6.46
CA ILE A 145 -13.73 -1.02 6.21
C ILE A 145 -13.61 -1.97 5.02
N HIS A 146 -14.50 -2.95 4.92
CA HIS A 146 -14.56 -3.92 3.84
C HIS A 146 -14.84 -3.28 2.48
N GLU A 147 -15.90 -2.46 2.38
CA GLU A 147 -16.24 -1.79 1.13
C GLU A 147 -15.13 -0.81 0.68
N MET A 148 -14.49 -0.16 1.65
CA MET A 148 -13.30 0.65 1.38
C MET A 148 -12.16 -0.21 0.82
N MET A 149 -11.95 -1.44 1.30
CA MET A 149 -10.91 -2.36 0.81
C MET A 149 -11.20 -2.84 -0.62
N HIS A 150 -12.47 -3.11 -0.96
CA HIS A 150 -12.88 -3.34 -2.35
C HIS A 150 -12.47 -2.19 -3.25
N SER A 151 -12.81 -0.94 -2.89
CA SER A 151 -12.44 0.25 -3.68
C SER A 151 -10.92 0.45 -3.85
N LEU A 152 -10.11 -0.18 -2.99
CA LEU A 152 -8.65 -0.17 -3.07
C LEU A 152 -8.08 -1.27 -3.97
N GLY A 153 -8.92 -2.21 -4.41
CA GLY A 153 -8.60 -3.21 -5.43
C GLY A 153 -8.53 -4.65 -4.94
N PHE A 154 -9.17 -4.96 -3.82
CA PHE A 154 -9.21 -6.30 -3.24
C PHE A 154 -10.56 -6.97 -3.50
N GLY A 155 -10.53 -8.25 -3.87
CA GLY A 155 -11.73 -9.10 -3.87
C GLY A 155 -11.81 -9.89 -2.57
N HIS A 156 -12.77 -10.80 -2.47
CA HIS A 156 -12.87 -11.64 -1.28
C HIS A 156 -11.79 -12.71 -1.20
N GLU A 157 -11.38 -13.02 0.03
CA GLU A 157 -10.33 -13.98 0.33
C GLU A 157 -10.76 -15.42 -0.05
N GLN A 158 -12.02 -15.78 0.20
CA GLN A 158 -12.56 -17.09 -0.19
C GLN A 158 -12.80 -17.24 -1.70
N ASN A 159 -12.55 -16.23 -2.52
CA ASN A 159 -12.65 -16.30 -3.98
C ASN A 159 -11.27 -16.38 -4.63
N ARG A 160 -10.21 -16.51 -3.83
CA ARG A 160 -8.84 -16.71 -4.33
C ARG A 160 -8.70 -17.95 -5.23
N PRO A 161 -7.82 -17.91 -6.24
CA PRO A 161 -7.59 -19.07 -7.12
C PRO A 161 -7.02 -20.29 -6.38
N ASP A 162 -6.24 -20.07 -5.32
CA ASP A 162 -5.59 -21.09 -4.48
C ASP A 162 -6.41 -21.52 -3.26
N ARG A 163 -7.65 -21.01 -3.10
CA ARG A 163 -8.48 -21.26 -1.90
C ARG A 163 -8.70 -22.74 -1.58
N GLU A 164 -8.69 -23.60 -2.60
CA GLU A 164 -8.99 -25.03 -2.44
C GLU A 164 -7.91 -25.78 -1.66
N ASN A 165 -6.76 -25.14 -1.41
CA ASN A 165 -5.74 -25.64 -0.50
C ASN A 165 -6.03 -25.30 0.97
N PHE A 166 -7.04 -24.48 1.27
CA PHE A 166 -7.28 -23.90 2.59
C PHE A 166 -8.72 -24.14 3.07
N VAL A 167 -9.69 -23.98 2.17
CA VAL A 167 -11.11 -24.10 2.46
C VAL A 167 -11.83 -25.02 1.48
N ARG A 168 -12.89 -25.67 1.96
CA ARG A 168 -13.89 -26.37 1.15
C ARG A 168 -15.17 -25.56 1.11
N ILE A 169 -15.69 -25.36 -0.10
CA ILE A 169 -17.03 -24.79 -0.30
C ILE A 169 -18.05 -25.93 -0.28
N ASN A 170 -18.93 -25.94 0.72
CA ASN A 170 -20.01 -26.90 0.88
C ASN A 170 -21.22 -26.45 0.05
N THR A 171 -21.16 -26.63 -1.27
CA THR A 171 -22.17 -26.16 -2.22
C THR A 171 -23.58 -26.64 -1.91
N GLN A 172 -23.72 -27.83 -1.31
CA GLN A 172 -24.99 -28.41 -0.86
C GLN A 172 -25.69 -27.61 0.24
N ASN A 173 -24.96 -26.74 0.95
CA ASN A 173 -25.52 -25.88 2.00
C ASN A 173 -25.82 -24.46 1.50
N ILE A 174 -25.45 -24.12 0.27
CA ILE A 174 -25.62 -22.77 -0.29
C ILE A 174 -27.03 -22.60 -0.86
N GLY A 175 -27.65 -21.46 -0.57
CA GLY A 175 -28.92 -21.06 -1.17
C GLY A 175 -28.78 -20.50 -2.59
N LYS A 176 -29.51 -19.40 -2.86
CA LYS A 176 -29.57 -18.77 -4.19
C LYS A 176 -28.25 -18.13 -4.66
N PHE A 177 -27.26 -18.00 -3.78
CA PHE A 177 -26.05 -17.19 -4.00
C PHE A 177 -24.80 -18.04 -4.32
N ALA A 178 -24.95 -19.19 -4.97
CA ALA A 178 -23.82 -20.07 -5.34
C ALA A 178 -22.77 -19.37 -6.22
N THR A 179 -23.18 -18.36 -7.00
CA THR A 179 -22.26 -17.55 -7.80
C THR A 179 -21.28 -16.74 -6.97
N ALA A 180 -21.61 -16.41 -5.71
CA ALA A 180 -20.74 -15.63 -4.85
C ALA A 180 -19.51 -16.38 -4.34
N PHE A 181 -19.48 -17.69 -4.59
CA PHE A 181 -18.35 -18.56 -4.27
C PHE A 181 -17.54 -18.91 -5.51
N LYS A 182 -17.67 -18.19 -6.64
CA LYS A 182 -16.86 -18.47 -7.82
C LYS A 182 -15.43 -17.98 -7.64
N LYS A 183 -14.45 -18.84 -7.91
CA LYS A 183 -13.04 -18.43 -7.91
C LYS A 183 -12.82 -17.31 -8.93
N THR A 184 -12.06 -16.30 -8.53
CA THR A 184 -11.56 -15.26 -9.43
C THR A 184 -10.45 -15.84 -10.32
N SER A 185 -10.27 -15.29 -11.53
CA SER A 185 -9.20 -15.73 -12.44
C SER A 185 -7.88 -14.98 -12.24
N THR A 186 -7.90 -13.83 -11.56
CA THR A 186 -6.74 -12.95 -11.29
C THR A 186 -6.97 -12.13 -10.02
N GLY A 187 -6.00 -12.07 -9.10
CA GLY A 187 -6.08 -11.23 -7.90
C GLY A 187 -4.70 -10.95 -7.27
N LEU A 188 -4.54 -9.81 -6.58
CA LEU A 188 -3.28 -9.43 -5.92
C LEU A 188 -3.04 -10.12 -4.58
N THR A 189 -4.08 -10.74 -4.01
CA THR A 189 -4.02 -11.61 -2.83
C THR A 189 -3.14 -12.85 -3.06
N GLN A 190 -2.73 -13.14 -4.30
CA GLN A 190 -1.82 -14.25 -4.64
C GLN A 190 -0.35 -14.03 -4.25
N LEU A 191 0.03 -12.86 -3.73
CA LEU A 191 1.42 -12.61 -3.30
C LEU A 191 1.68 -12.97 -1.83
N THR A 192 0.63 -13.34 -1.11
CA THR A 192 0.61 -13.51 0.35
C THR A 192 -0.04 -14.84 0.74
N PRO A 193 0.31 -15.37 1.93
CA PRO A 193 -0.38 -16.51 2.52
C PRO A 193 -1.89 -16.25 2.68
N TYR A 194 -2.70 -17.31 2.64
CA TYR A 194 -4.15 -17.24 2.85
C TYR A 194 -4.48 -16.77 4.28
N ASP A 195 -5.43 -15.85 4.42
CA ASP A 195 -5.80 -15.24 5.70
C ASP A 195 -7.26 -15.49 6.09
N TYR A 196 -7.49 -16.49 6.97
CA TYR A 196 -8.82 -16.79 7.52
C TYR A 196 -9.42 -15.68 8.38
N THR A 197 -8.64 -14.67 8.75
CA THR A 197 -9.06 -13.53 9.58
C THR A 197 -9.21 -12.24 8.80
N SER A 198 -8.95 -12.25 7.49
CA SER A 198 -9.10 -11.08 6.62
C SER A 198 -10.50 -10.50 6.76
N VAL A 199 -10.61 -9.17 6.78
CA VAL A 199 -11.92 -8.49 6.70
C VAL A 199 -12.63 -8.81 5.37
N MET A 200 -11.89 -9.31 4.37
CA MET A 200 -12.40 -9.73 3.06
C MET A 200 -12.82 -11.20 2.99
N HIS A 201 -12.69 -11.97 4.08
CA HIS A 201 -13.10 -13.38 4.11
C HIS A 201 -14.54 -13.52 4.60
N TYR A 202 -15.36 -14.32 3.93
CA TYR A 202 -16.71 -14.66 4.41
C TYR A 202 -16.72 -15.50 5.68
N GLY A 203 -17.77 -15.38 6.49
CA GLY A 203 -18.02 -16.27 7.61
C GLY A 203 -18.28 -17.72 7.17
N ALA A 204 -18.14 -18.66 8.11
CA ALA A 204 -18.32 -20.10 7.83
C ALA A 204 -19.73 -20.46 7.32
N LYS A 205 -20.74 -19.66 7.66
CA LYS A 205 -22.16 -19.89 7.34
C LYS A 205 -22.73 -18.93 6.30
N SER A 206 -21.92 -18.04 5.75
CA SER A 206 -22.42 -17.00 4.83
C SER A 206 -23.20 -17.62 3.68
N PHE A 207 -24.40 -17.10 3.39
CA PHE A 207 -25.32 -17.61 2.37
C PHE A 207 -25.84 -19.04 2.57
N SER A 208 -25.82 -19.56 3.80
CA SER A 208 -26.38 -20.87 4.13
C SER A 208 -27.91 -20.90 3.96
N ALA A 209 -28.41 -21.90 3.25
CA ALA A 209 -29.85 -22.17 3.13
C ALA A 209 -30.41 -22.99 4.29
N ASN A 210 -29.54 -23.61 5.10
CA ASN A 210 -29.93 -24.63 6.07
C ASN A 210 -29.24 -24.45 7.44
N GLY A 211 -28.59 -23.30 7.67
CA GLY A 211 -27.87 -22.98 8.90
C GLY A 211 -26.56 -23.75 9.12
N LYS A 212 -26.17 -24.63 8.19
CA LYS A 212 -24.89 -25.36 8.19
C LYS A 212 -23.81 -24.56 7.45
N GLU A 213 -22.55 -24.89 7.72
CA GLU A 213 -21.41 -24.21 7.11
C GLU A 213 -21.41 -24.32 5.59
N THR A 214 -21.30 -23.18 4.91
CA THR A 214 -21.04 -23.08 3.46
C THR A 214 -19.55 -23.07 3.17
N ILE A 215 -18.71 -22.69 4.14
CA ILE A 215 -17.25 -22.72 4.07
C ILE A 215 -16.70 -23.46 5.30
N SER A 216 -15.91 -24.49 5.08
CA SER A 216 -15.19 -25.22 6.14
C SER A 216 -13.69 -25.20 5.83
N THR A 217 -12.83 -25.07 6.85
CA THR A 217 -11.38 -25.17 6.66
C THR A 217 -10.95 -26.62 6.49
N LEU A 218 -9.85 -26.86 5.77
CA LEU A 218 -9.29 -28.21 5.63
C LEU A 218 -8.54 -28.68 6.88
N THR A 219 -8.12 -27.74 7.73
CA THR A 219 -7.33 -27.97 8.95
C THR A 219 -8.17 -27.99 10.22
N GLY A 220 -9.46 -27.65 10.15
CA GLY A 220 -10.35 -27.50 11.31
C GLY A 220 -10.19 -26.17 12.06
N GLU A 221 -9.37 -25.25 11.56
CA GLU A 221 -9.28 -23.88 12.07
C GLU A 221 -10.64 -23.16 11.92
N THR A 222 -11.00 -22.32 12.89
CA THR A 222 -12.26 -21.57 12.82
C THR A 222 -12.09 -20.34 11.93
N ILE A 223 -12.96 -20.19 10.93
CA ILE A 223 -13.07 -18.96 10.14
C ILE A 223 -13.70 -17.88 11.01
N ARG A 224 -12.95 -16.80 11.26
CA ARG A 224 -13.40 -15.65 12.06
C ARG A 224 -12.88 -14.37 11.40
N PRO A 225 -13.61 -13.84 10.40
CA PRO A 225 -13.27 -12.59 9.77
C PRO A 225 -13.17 -11.48 10.81
N SER A 226 -12.09 -10.72 10.75
CA SER A 226 -11.86 -9.62 11.69
C SER A 226 -12.82 -8.46 11.42
N LYS A 227 -13.19 -7.74 12.48
CA LYS A 227 -13.98 -6.50 12.36
C LYS A 227 -13.16 -5.28 11.90
N VAL A 228 -11.87 -5.49 11.70
CA VAL A 228 -10.87 -4.50 11.27
C VAL A 228 -9.89 -5.15 10.30
N LEU A 229 -9.12 -4.36 9.55
CA LEU A 229 -8.02 -4.89 8.73
C LEU A 229 -7.12 -5.83 9.55
N SER A 230 -6.94 -7.06 9.07
CA SER A 230 -5.98 -8.00 9.62
C SER A 230 -4.54 -7.51 9.36
N GLU A 231 -3.56 -8.17 9.98
CA GLU A 231 -2.15 -7.86 9.69
C GLU A 231 -1.78 -8.18 8.24
N MET A 232 -2.38 -9.23 7.66
CA MET A 232 -2.17 -9.56 6.25
C MET A 232 -2.82 -8.54 5.33
N ASP A 233 -4.04 -8.07 5.63
CA ASP A 233 -4.72 -7.01 4.86
C ASP A 233 -3.85 -5.75 4.78
N ILE A 234 -3.27 -5.34 5.93
CA ILE A 234 -2.35 -4.19 6.01
C ILE A 234 -1.09 -4.43 5.17
N PHE A 235 -0.52 -5.63 5.24
CA PHE A 235 0.68 -5.98 4.49
C PHE A 235 0.42 -5.98 2.99
N GLU A 236 -0.68 -6.56 2.53
CA GLU A 236 -1.06 -6.58 1.12
C GLU A 236 -1.33 -5.19 0.56
N LEU A 237 -1.97 -4.31 1.35
CA LEU A 237 -2.12 -2.90 0.99
C LEU A 237 -0.76 -2.23 0.78
N SER A 238 0.22 -2.53 1.65
CA SER A 238 1.57 -1.98 1.53
C SER A 238 2.30 -2.42 0.26
N LEU A 239 2.15 -3.70 -0.11
CA LEU A 239 2.69 -4.25 -1.35
C LEU A 239 2.02 -3.61 -2.57
N ARG A 240 0.68 -3.51 -2.55
CA ARG A 240 -0.11 -2.98 -3.67
C ARG A 240 0.17 -1.51 -3.95
N TYR A 241 0.33 -0.70 -2.90
CA TYR A 241 0.55 0.73 -3.00
C TYR A 241 2.03 1.13 -2.89
N ASN A 242 2.94 0.15 -2.91
CA ASN A 242 4.39 0.31 -2.86
C ASN A 242 4.85 1.28 -1.76
N CYS A 243 4.34 1.06 -0.55
CA CYS A 243 4.61 1.90 0.60
C CYS A 243 5.16 1.08 1.76
N GLN A 244 5.87 1.73 2.67
CA GLN A 244 6.41 1.04 3.84
C GLN A 244 5.24 0.57 4.73
N PRO A 245 5.14 -0.74 5.03
CA PRO A 245 4.11 -1.24 5.93
C PRO A 245 4.28 -0.60 7.30
N LYS A 246 3.22 0.05 7.80
CA LYS A 246 3.16 0.41 9.21
C LYS A 246 3.17 -0.90 10.01
N HIS A 247 3.84 -0.92 11.16
CA HIS A 247 4.06 -2.10 12.02
C HIS A 247 5.25 -3.03 11.69
N ASN A 248 6.23 -2.57 10.90
CA ASN A 248 7.51 -3.27 10.70
C ASN A 248 7.36 -4.73 10.18
N MET A 249 6.30 -5.01 9.43
CA MET A 249 6.09 -6.31 8.81
C MET A 249 7.12 -6.56 7.70
N GLN A 250 7.60 -7.80 7.63
CA GLN A 250 8.64 -8.25 6.71
C GLN A 250 8.19 -9.54 6.03
N ALA A 251 8.57 -9.72 4.76
CA ALA A 251 8.45 -10.99 4.07
C ALA A 251 9.84 -11.55 3.75
N LYS A 252 10.02 -12.84 3.95
CA LYS A 252 11.24 -13.56 3.56
C LYS A 252 10.89 -14.78 2.73
N VAL A 253 11.63 -14.97 1.64
CA VAL A 253 11.42 -16.06 0.68
C VAL A 253 12.65 -16.97 0.63
N ALA A 254 12.43 -18.28 0.54
CA ALA A 254 13.43 -19.26 0.15
C ALA A 254 12.87 -20.18 -0.93
N CYS A 255 13.62 -20.32 -2.03
CA CYS A 255 13.28 -21.24 -3.11
C CYS A 255 13.51 -22.70 -2.68
N GLU A 256 12.79 -23.64 -3.30
CA GLU A 256 12.92 -25.08 -3.00
C GLU A 256 14.38 -25.56 -2.91
N GLY A 257 14.68 -26.36 -1.89
CA GLY A 257 16.02 -26.84 -1.55
C GLY A 257 16.83 -25.91 -0.63
N ASN A 258 16.55 -24.60 -0.63
CA ASN A 258 17.28 -23.60 0.16
C ASN A 258 16.74 -23.44 1.58
N SER A 259 17.57 -22.84 2.44
CA SER A 259 17.20 -22.51 3.83
C SER A 259 16.79 -21.05 3.98
N LEU A 260 15.72 -20.82 4.73
CA LEU A 260 15.23 -19.53 5.18
C LEU A 260 15.64 -19.33 6.65
N SER A 261 16.29 -18.23 6.97
CA SER A 261 16.65 -17.87 8.35
C SER A 261 16.01 -16.55 8.76
N ILE A 262 15.24 -16.51 9.85
CA ILE A 262 14.67 -15.28 10.41
C ILE A 262 15.38 -14.96 11.72
N SER A 263 15.67 -13.69 11.97
CA SER A 263 16.21 -13.21 13.24
C SER A 263 15.62 -11.86 13.61
N CYS A 264 15.23 -11.72 14.87
CA CYS A 264 14.71 -10.51 15.47
C CYS A 264 15.67 -9.91 16.52
N GLY A 265 16.93 -10.37 16.57
CA GLY A 265 17.91 -9.94 17.56
C GLY A 265 17.43 -10.23 18.99
N THR A 266 17.26 -9.17 19.80
CA THR A 266 16.74 -9.27 21.17
C THR A 266 15.22 -9.46 21.23
N GLY A 267 14.51 -9.31 20.11
CA GLY A 267 13.08 -9.49 20.02
C GLY A 267 12.67 -10.92 19.73
N ARG A 268 11.36 -11.11 19.59
CA ARG A 268 10.72 -12.36 19.24
C ARG A 268 10.03 -12.23 17.90
N ILE A 269 10.11 -13.29 17.11
CA ILE A 269 9.40 -13.41 15.84
C ILE A 269 7.92 -13.61 16.16
N SER A 270 7.07 -12.82 15.52
CA SER A 270 5.64 -13.05 15.44
C SER A 270 5.29 -13.36 13.99
N VAL A 271 4.99 -14.62 13.71
CA VAL A 271 4.63 -15.10 12.38
C VAL A 271 3.19 -14.66 12.07
N VAL A 272 3.04 -13.88 11.00
CA VAL A 272 1.75 -13.39 10.52
C VAL A 272 1.12 -14.41 9.57
N GLY A 273 1.91 -14.97 8.66
CA GLY A 273 1.46 -16.03 7.77
C GLY A 273 2.62 -16.66 7.02
N SER A 274 2.39 -17.83 6.43
CA SER A 274 3.38 -18.47 5.57
C SER A 274 2.76 -19.41 4.56
N VAL A 275 3.44 -19.60 3.43
CA VAL A 275 3.05 -20.55 2.40
C VAL A 275 4.27 -21.30 1.90
N TYR A 276 4.15 -22.62 1.75
CA TYR A 276 5.10 -23.44 1.00
C TYR A 276 4.37 -24.05 -0.20
N GLY A 277 4.77 -23.67 -1.42
CA GLY A 277 4.06 -24.06 -2.63
C GLY A 277 4.46 -23.20 -3.84
N ARG A 278 3.56 -23.08 -4.82
CA ARG A 278 3.69 -22.14 -5.94
C ARG A 278 2.35 -21.44 -6.16
N ILE A 279 2.23 -20.24 -5.62
CA ILE A 279 1.02 -19.40 -5.73
C ILE A 279 1.21 -18.23 -6.71
N ASP A 280 2.46 -17.94 -7.13
CA ASP A 280 2.75 -16.94 -8.15
C ASP A 280 3.90 -17.37 -9.11
N LYS A 281 3.96 -16.71 -10.28
CA LYS A 281 4.93 -17.00 -11.34
C LYS A 281 6.27 -16.29 -11.21
N ASN A 282 6.35 -15.23 -10.40
CA ASN A 282 7.49 -14.31 -10.36
C ASN A 282 8.47 -14.66 -9.23
N THR A 283 8.00 -15.31 -8.17
CA THR A 283 8.80 -15.74 -7.04
C THR A 283 9.60 -16.98 -7.39
N CYS A 284 10.91 -16.93 -7.10
CA CYS A 284 11.85 -17.99 -7.42
C CYS A 284 11.79 -18.40 -8.90
N THR A 285 11.90 -17.40 -9.78
CA THR A 285 11.88 -17.57 -11.23
C THR A 285 13.17 -18.22 -11.73
N ASN A 286 13.00 -19.31 -12.48
CA ASN A 286 13.98 -19.78 -13.44
C ASN A 286 13.24 -20.09 -14.76
N SER A 287 13.96 -20.22 -15.87
CA SER A 287 13.39 -20.47 -17.20
C SER A 287 12.63 -21.81 -17.33
N VAL A 288 12.65 -22.66 -16.29
CA VAL A 288 12.09 -24.02 -16.29
C VAL A 288 10.74 -24.08 -15.54
N PHE A 289 10.45 -23.14 -14.63
CA PHE A 289 9.32 -23.24 -13.69
C PHE A 289 8.41 -22.00 -13.69
N THR A 290 7.85 -21.66 -14.86
CA THR A 290 6.96 -20.48 -15.04
C THR A 290 5.47 -20.77 -14.84
N THR A 291 5.08 -22.03 -14.65
CA THR A 291 3.67 -22.42 -14.53
C THR A 291 3.13 -22.09 -13.14
N VAL A 292 2.07 -21.26 -13.08
CA VAL A 292 1.32 -21.05 -11.83
C VAL A 292 0.38 -22.22 -11.62
N SER A 293 0.61 -22.99 -10.56
CA SER A 293 -0.20 -24.15 -10.19
C SER A 293 -1.17 -23.86 -9.04
N ASN A 294 -1.06 -22.69 -8.36
CA ASN A 294 -1.91 -22.29 -7.23
C ASN A 294 -2.02 -23.39 -6.17
N CYS A 295 -0.91 -24.03 -5.85
CA CYS A 295 -0.83 -25.15 -4.91
C CYS A 295 -0.03 -24.75 -3.67
N ALA A 296 -0.47 -25.21 -2.51
CA ALA A 296 0.13 -24.88 -1.23
C ALA A 296 0.02 -26.05 -0.25
N SER A 297 1.05 -26.24 0.58
CA SER A 297 1.02 -27.22 1.67
C SER A 297 0.13 -26.74 2.80
N THR A 298 -0.85 -27.58 3.18
CA THR A 298 -1.75 -27.35 4.33
C THR A 298 -1.02 -27.37 5.67
N THR A 299 0.13 -28.05 5.76
CA THR A 299 0.87 -28.19 7.03
C THR A 299 1.93 -27.10 7.23
N ALA A 300 2.30 -26.37 6.17
CA ALA A 300 3.35 -25.37 6.22
C ALA A 300 3.07 -24.24 7.23
N PRO A 301 1.88 -23.61 7.26
CA PRO A 301 1.56 -22.58 8.25
C PRO A 301 1.81 -23.03 9.69
N ALA A 302 1.26 -24.20 10.07
CA ALA A 302 1.41 -24.75 11.40
C ALA A 302 2.89 -25.06 11.73
N LYS A 303 3.63 -25.62 10.78
CA LYS A 303 5.05 -25.97 10.95
C LYS A 303 5.92 -24.73 11.12
N VAL A 304 5.72 -23.70 10.30
CA VAL A 304 6.46 -22.43 10.39
C VAL A 304 6.16 -21.76 11.72
N LYS A 305 4.89 -21.67 12.11
CA LYS A 305 4.48 -21.10 13.40
C LYS A 305 5.13 -21.84 14.57
N ALA A 306 5.02 -23.16 14.63
CA ALA A 306 5.65 -23.97 15.67
C ALA A 306 7.20 -23.83 15.71
N THR A 307 7.82 -23.58 14.56
CA THR A 307 9.29 -23.49 14.47
C THR A 307 9.81 -22.08 14.80
N CYS A 308 9.09 -21.02 14.44
CA CYS A 308 9.59 -19.64 14.47
C CYS A 308 8.88 -18.74 15.48
N ASP A 309 7.58 -18.90 15.67
CA ASP A 309 6.78 -17.98 16.48
C ASP A 309 7.26 -17.95 17.94
N GLY A 310 7.39 -16.75 18.50
CA GLY A 310 7.89 -16.51 19.85
C GLY A 310 9.42 -16.64 20.04
N LYS A 311 10.18 -17.10 19.04
CA LYS A 311 11.64 -17.27 19.14
C LYS A 311 12.39 -16.02 18.65
N SER A 312 13.63 -15.82 19.09
CA SER A 312 14.47 -14.71 18.62
C SER A 312 15.09 -14.95 17.24
N SER A 313 15.27 -16.22 16.87
CA SER A 313 15.68 -16.63 15.53
C SER A 313 15.16 -18.03 15.21
N CYS A 314 15.01 -18.32 13.92
CA CYS A 314 14.68 -19.66 13.43
C CYS A 314 15.29 -19.92 12.05
N GLN A 315 15.43 -21.20 11.69
CA GLN A 315 15.80 -21.62 10.34
C GLN A 315 14.86 -22.74 9.88
N LEU A 316 14.45 -22.67 8.62
CA LEU A 316 13.57 -23.63 7.96
C LEU A 316 14.13 -23.96 6.58
N ARG A 317 14.06 -25.21 6.16
CA ARG A 317 14.46 -25.61 4.80
C ARG A 317 13.21 -25.72 3.91
N ALA A 318 13.21 -25.04 2.77
CA ALA A 318 12.11 -25.06 1.82
C ALA A 318 12.08 -26.40 1.06
N THR A 319 11.60 -27.47 1.71
CA THR A 319 11.59 -28.83 1.15
C THR A 319 10.34 -29.58 1.54
N THR A 320 9.93 -30.53 0.69
CA THR A 320 8.79 -31.40 0.96
C THR A 320 8.96 -32.19 2.25
N SER A 321 10.16 -32.70 2.55
CA SER A 321 10.45 -33.39 3.81
C SER A 321 10.21 -32.54 5.07
N THR A 322 10.27 -31.21 4.96
CA THR A 322 9.99 -30.29 6.08
C THR A 322 8.48 -30.05 6.26
N PHE A 323 7.72 -30.06 5.16
CA PHE A 323 6.31 -29.63 5.10
C PHE A 323 5.34 -30.74 4.65
N GLY A 324 5.73 -31.99 4.80
CA GLY A 324 4.87 -33.15 4.57
C GLY A 324 4.84 -33.65 3.13
N SER A 325 3.65 -33.82 2.56
CA SER A 325 3.47 -34.24 1.17
C SER A 325 3.85 -33.13 0.19
N ASP A 326 4.22 -33.49 -1.04
CA ASP A 326 4.49 -32.50 -2.08
C ASP A 326 3.16 -31.86 -2.52
N PRO A 327 2.93 -30.56 -2.25
CA PRO A 327 1.69 -29.91 -2.68
C PRO A 327 1.63 -29.70 -4.19
N CYS A 328 2.78 -29.79 -4.89
CA CYS A 328 2.91 -29.40 -6.29
C CYS A 328 3.85 -30.35 -7.06
N PRO A 329 3.49 -31.63 -7.26
CA PRO A 329 4.36 -32.58 -7.98
C PRO A 329 4.79 -32.04 -9.36
N GLY A 330 6.09 -32.14 -9.65
CA GLY A 330 6.67 -31.64 -10.91
C GLY A 330 6.77 -30.12 -11.02
N THR A 331 6.38 -29.37 -9.99
CA THR A 331 6.49 -27.91 -9.95
C THR A 331 7.43 -27.46 -8.84
N HIS A 332 8.38 -26.60 -9.18
CA HIS A 332 9.31 -26.05 -8.21
C HIS A 332 8.60 -25.11 -7.24
N LYS A 333 8.80 -25.26 -5.94
CA LYS A 333 8.09 -24.52 -4.90
C LYS A 333 8.96 -23.41 -4.29
N TYR A 334 8.37 -22.63 -3.40
CA TYR A 334 9.09 -21.72 -2.52
C TYR A 334 8.36 -21.62 -1.18
N LEU A 335 9.12 -21.31 -0.14
CA LEU A 335 8.62 -20.91 1.16
C LEU A 335 8.60 -19.38 1.21
N ASN A 336 7.44 -18.79 1.50
CA ASN A 336 7.30 -17.37 1.83
C ASN A 336 6.77 -17.25 3.26
N VAL A 337 7.45 -16.46 4.10
CA VAL A 337 7.06 -16.22 5.50
C VAL A 337 6.92 -14.71 5.72
N VAL A 338 5.73 -14.28 6.13
CA VAL A 338 5.44 -12.92 6.56
C VAL A 338 5.47 -12.90 8.09
N TYR A 339 6.26 -11.99 8.67
CA TYR A 339 6.47 -11.90 10.11
C TYR A 339 6.76 -10.45 10.55
N LYS A 340 6.69 -10.22 11.86
CA LYS A 340 7.16 -9.00 12.52
C LYS A 340 8.03 -9.36 13.72
N CYS A 341 8.88 -8.44 14.15
CA CYS A 341 9.68 -8.60 15.36
C CYS A 341 9.06 -7.79 16.52
N ILE A 342 8.76 -8.47 17.64
CA ILE A 342 8.14 -7.88 18.84
C ILE A 342 9.08 -7.95 20.04
N GLY A 343 9.05 -6.96 20.94
CA GLY A 343 9.69 -7.06 22.26
C GLY A 343 11.22 -7.11 22.29
N GLY A 344 11.91 -6.74 21.20
CA GLY A 344 13.35 -6.53 21.21
C GLY A 344 13.66 -5.05 21.38
N SER A 345 14.72 -4.72 22.10
CA SER A 345 15.35 -3.39 22.03
C SER A 345 16.00 -3.23 20.65
N GLY A 346 15.14 -3.04 19.66
CA GLY A 346 15.41 -2.57 18.32
C GLY A 346 14.38 -1.46 18.07
N THR A 347 14.80 -0.23 18.33
CA THR A 347 14.24 1.04 17.81
C THR A 347 12.81 0.95 17.24
N GLY A 348 11.84 0.72 18.12
CA GLY A 348 10.44 0.99 17.86
C GLY A 348 10.03 2.16 18.75
N THR A 349 10.12 3.39 18.28
CA THR A 349 9.49 4.52 18.97
C THR A 349 8.07 4.67 18.45
N GLY A 350 7.19 3.82 18.99
CA GLY A 350 5.75 4.03 19.02
C GLY A 350 5.34 4.36 20.45
N THR A 351 5.10 5.65 20.70
CA THR A 351 4.14 6.25 21.65
C THR A 351 3.86 5.53 22.98
N GLY A 352 4.40 6.08 24.07
CA GLY A 352 3.87 5.92 25.42
C GLY A 352 3.61 7.31 26.01
N THR A 353 2.35 7.62 26.31
CA THR A 353 1.93 8.75 27.12
C THR A 353 2.51 8.62 28.53
N GLY A 354 3.38 9.55 28.91
CA GLY A 354 3.91 9.69 30.25
C GLY A 354 4.36 11.14 30.43
N THR A 355 3.60 11.90 31.22
CA THR A 355 3.99 13.22 31.72
C THR A 355 5.28 13.09 32.52
N GLY A 356 6.37 13.66 32.01
CA GLY A 356 7.67 13.66 32.68
C GLY A 356 8.67 14.54 31.96
N THR A 357 8.88 15.74 32.47
CA THR A 357 9.94 16.68 32.10
C THR A 357 11.32 16.04 32.29
N GLY A 358 12.13 15.95 31.24
CA GLY A 358 13.50 15.46 31.33
C GLY A 358 14.31 15.71 30.05
N THR A 359 15.29 16.61 30.15
CA THR A 359 16.31 16.98 29.15
C THR A 359 17.29 15.83 28.88
N GLY A 360 17.54 15.48 27.61
CA GLY A 360 18.59 14.51 27.24
C GLY A 360 18.94 14.50 25.74
N THR A 361 20.19 14.79 25.43
CA THR A 361 20.85 14.81 24.10
C THR A 361 21.14 13.39 23.57
N GLY A 362 20.92 13.14 22.27
CA GLY A 362 21.29 11.86 21.63
C GLY A 362 21.60 11.96 20.12
N THR A 363 22.81 11.57 19.74
CA THR A 363 23.38 11.50 18.38
C THR A 363 22.81 10.34 17.56
N GLY A 364 22.40 10.58 16.31
CA GLY A 364 21.83 9.58 15.40
C GLY A 364 22.85 8.68 14.69
N ASN A 365 22.59 7.37 14.62
CA ASN A 365 23.44 6.36 13.98
C ASN A 365 23.17 6.28 12.45
N CYS A 366 24.15 6.70 11.63
CA CYS A 366 24.14 6.60 10.15
C CYS A 366 24.67 5.26 9.61
N ALA A 367 24.33 4.15 10.26
CA ALA A 367 24.98 2.85 10.04
C ALA A 367 24.41 2.02 8.87
N SER A 368 23.38 2.50 8.14
CA SER A 368 22.71 1.73 7.07
C SER A 368 22.77 2.47 5.74
N MET A 369 23.44 1.90 4.73
CA MET A 369 23.56 2.45 3.38
C MET A 369 22.55 1.80 2.43
N THR A 370 22.01 2.57 1.48
CA THR A 370 21.20 2.04 0.39
C THR A 370 22.09 1.28 -0.59
N ARG A 371 21.81 -0.01 -0.78
CA ARG A 371 22.60 -0.88 -1.66
C ARG A 371 22.00 -1.05 -3.03
N TYR A 372 22.88 -1.11 -4.02
CA TYR A 372 22.51 -1.32 -5.40
C TYR A 372 23.39 -2.41 -6.01
N PRO A 373 22.89 -3.65 -6.06
CA PRO A 373 23.58 -4.76 -6.72
C PRO A 373 23.80 -4.48 -8.21
N ASN A 374 24.89 -5.01 -8.75
CA ASN A 374 25.30 -4.86 -10.16
C ASN A 374 25.36 -3.39 -10.63
N SER A 375 25.78 -2.51 -9.72
CA SER A 375 25.87 -1.07 -9.96
C SER A 375 27.20 -0.51 -9.47
N PHE A 376 27.67 0.54 -10.12
CA PHE A 376 28.88 1.28 -9.72
C PHE A 376 28.72 2.76 -10.05
N TYR A 377 29.46 3.65 -9.37
CA TYR A 377 29.50 5.06 -9.76
C TYR A 377 30.60 5.29 -10.80
N VAL A 378 30.23 5.96 -11.89
CA VAL A 378 31.12 6.29 -13.03
C VAL A 378 31.59 7.72 -12.86
N GLY A 379 32.85 7.89 -12.47
CA GLY A 379 33.50 9.19 -12.36
C GLY A 379 33.13 9.97 -11.10
N GLY A 380 34.14 10.60 -10.51
CA GLY A 380 34.10 11.29 -9.22
C GLY A 380 35.52 11.35 -8.66
N ASP A 381 35.80 12.29 -7.77
CA ASP A 381 37.06 12.28 -7.02
C ASP A 381 36.91 11.30 -5.85
N ASP A 382 37.82 10.34 -5.76
CA ASP A 382 37.83 9.36 -4.67
C ASP A 382 38.40 10.01 -3.40
N ILE A 383 37.67 9.88 -2.29
CA ILE A 383 38.20 10.23 -0.96
C ILE A 383 39.32 9.27 -0.58
N LYS A 384 39.09 7.98 -0.87
CA LYS A 384 40.00 6.89 -0.54
C LYS A 384 39.65 5.63 -1.35
N SER A 385 40.68 4.95 -1.86
CA SER A 385 40.57 3.60 -2.43
C SER A 385 41.20 2.57 -1.48
N MET A 386 40.60 1.38 -1.35
CA MET A 386 41.08 0.28 -0.51
C MET A 386 41.04 -1.04 -1.28
N THR A 387 42.08 -1.87 -1.15
CA THR A 387 42.20 -3.20 -1.79
C THR A 387 42.26 -4.32 -0.75
N GLY A 388 41.77 -5.51 -1.10
CA GLY A 388 41.75 -6.69 -0.21
C GLY A 388 40.62 -6.69 0.83
N VAL A 389 39.75 -5.67 0.82
CA VAL A 389 38.64 -5.51 1.75
C VAL A 389 37.40 -6.27 1.30
N THR A 390 36.51 -6.61 2.24
CA THR A 390 35.20 -7.20 1.92
C THR A 390 34.17 -6.12 1.59
N GLU A 391 33.06 -6.51 0.98
CA GLU A 391 31.95 -5.60 0.67
C GLU A 391 31.44 -4.87 1.93
N GLN A 392 31.29 -5.61 3.04
CA GLN A 392 30.82 -5.05 4.32
C GLN A 392 31.82 -4.06 4.93
N GLN A 393 33.12 -4.30 4.76
CA GLN A 393 34.17 -3.37 5.19
C GLN A 393 34.14 -2.08 4.33
N CYS A 394 33.85 -2.19 3.04
CA CYS A 394 33.70 -1.06 2.13
C CYS A 394 32.52 -0.16 2.54
N GLU A 395 31.36 -0.76 2.81
CA GLU A 395 30.16 -0.07 3.29
C GLU A 395 30.40 0.61 4.64
N SER A 396 30.99 -0.09 5.61
CA SER A 396 31.26 0.45 6.95
C SER A 396 32.24 1.64 6.90
N ALA A 397 33.23 1.59 6.02
CA ALA A 397 34.19 2.67 5.83
C ALA A 397 33.54 3.93 5.24
N CYS A 398 32.58 3.80 4.32
CA CYS A 398 31.85 4.95 3.80
C CYS A 398 30.83 5.48 4.81
N ALA A 399 30.08 4.59 5.49
CA ALA A 399 29.12 4.94 6.52
C ALA A 399 29.74 5.80 7.63
N SER A 400 30.93 5.42 8.10
CA SER A 400 31.69 6.13 9.15
C SER A 400 32.40 7.41 8.67
N ASN A 401 32.59 7.61 7.37
CA ASN A 401 33.25 8.81 6.83
C ASN A 401 32.23 9.90 6.47
N SER A 402 32.17 10.97 7.25
CA SER A 402 31.20 12.07 7.06
C SER A 402 31.25 12.75 5.69
N LYS A 403 32.37 12.65 4.96
CA LYS A 403 32.53 13.20 3.61
C LYS A 403 32.18 12.22 2.50
N CYS A 404 31.87 10.96 2.83
CA CYS A 404 31.53 9.91 1.86
C CYS A 404 30.02 9.80 1.66
N PRO A 405 29.43 10.42 0.61
CA PRO A 405 28.04 10.18 0.23
C PRO A 405 27.80 8.78 -0.34
N ALA A 406 28.79 8.15 -0.97
CA ALA A 406 28.65 6.83 -1.57
C ALA A 406 29.98 6.08 -1.75
N ALA A 407 29.90 4.77 -1.96
CA ALA A 407 31.03 3.93 -2.31
C ALA A 407 30.71 2.95 -3.44
N SER A 408 31.74 2.42 -4.11
CA SER A 408 31.64 1.33 -5.08
C SER A 408 32.59 0.20 -4.70
N TYR A 409 32.13 -1.04 -4.82
CA TYR A 409 32.90 -2.25 -4.52
C TYR A 409 32.89 -3.19 -5.73
N ARG A 410 34.06 -3.72 -6.08
CA ARG A 410 34.21 -4.74 -7.13
C ARG A 410 34.62 -6.06 -6.50
N ALA A 411 33.76 -7.06 -6.62
CA ALA A 411 33.97 -8.36 -5.97
C ALA A 411 35.17 -9.13 -6.56
N SER A 412 35.40 -9.05 -7.87
CA SER A 412 36.48 -9.77 -8.55
C SER A 412 37.89 -9.32 -8.14
N SER A 413 38.07 -8.06 -7.78
CA SER A 413 39.36 -7.51 -7.37
C SER A 413 39.42 -7.16 -5.87
N ARG A 414 38.32 -7.35 -5.13
CA ARG A 414 38.15 -6.94 -3.72
C ARG A 414 38.58 -5.49 -3.50
N THR A 415 38.17 -4.61 -4.41
CA THR A 415 38.55 -3.19 -4.39
C THR A 415 37.34 -2.34 -4.08
N CYS A 416 37.53 -1.36 -3.20
CA CYS A 416 36.53 -0.42 -2.73
C CYS A 416 36.97 1.02 -3.01
N TRP A 417 36.05 1.85 -3.50
CA TRP A 417 36.25 3.27 -3.76
C TRP A 417 35.21 4.07 -3.01
N LEU A 418 35.63 5.00 -2.15
CA LEU A 418 34.77 5.93 -1.42
C LEU A 418 34.73 7.25 -2.19
N HIS A 419 33.55 7.64 -2.66
CA HIS A 419 33.37 8.79 -3.56
C HIS A 419 33.10 10.06 -2.77
N ALA A 420 33.73 11.17 -3.15
CA ALA A 420 33.45 12.50 -2.56
C ALA A 420 32.20 13.18 -3.15
N THR A 421 31.78 12.77 -4.36
CA THR A 421 30.62 13.32 -5.07
C THR A 421 29.91 12.25 -5.89
N LEU A 422 28.60 12.41 -6.13
CA LEU A 422 27.80 11.51 -6.96
C LEU A 422 27.68 12.09 -8.37
N ARG A 423 28.37 11.52 -9.37
CA ARG A 423 28.23 12.01 -10.77
C ARG A 423 27.20 11.23 -11.58
N LYS A 424 27.33 9.91 -11.70
CA LYS A 424 26.37 9.04 -12.39
C LYS A 424 26.53 7.58 -11.99
N LYS A 425 25.43 6.84 -11.85
CA LYS A 425 25.44 5.41 -11.50
C LYS A 425 25.28 4.56 -12.76
N GLY A 426 26.28 3.73 -13.05
CA GLY A 426 26.28 2.71 -14.10
C GLY A 426 25.86 1.34 -13.57
N SER A 427 25.55 0.41 -14.48
CA SER A 427 25.20 -0.98 -14.14
C SER A 427 26.18 -1.94 -14.79
N LEU A 428 26.80 -2.80 -13.98
CA LEU A 428 27.75 -3.83 -14.43
C LEU A 428 27.79 -4.98 -13.43
N THR A 429 27.77 -6.22 -13.93
CA THR A 429 27.79 -7.44 -13.12
C THR A 429 29.08 -7.53 -12.29
N GLY A 430 28.96 -7.94 -11.01
CA GLY A 430 30.09 -8.09 -10.10
C GLY A 430 30.54 -6.78 -9.41
N TRP A 431 29.75 -5.71 -9.57
CA TRP A 431 29.92 -4.44 -8.87
C TRP A 431 28.75 -4.18 -7.91
N THR A 432 29.04 -3.55 -6.78
CA THR A 432 28.02 -3.11 -5.81
C THR A 432 28.26 -1.64 -5.47
N ALA A 433 27.20 -0.83 -5.52
CA ALA A 433 27.23 0.58 -5.11
C ALA A 433 26.46 0.78 -3.80
N PHE A 434 26.95 1.68 -2.95
CA PHE A 434 26.39 2.05 -1.65
C PHE A 434 26.15 3.54 -1.62
N GLU A 435 25.00 4.00 -1.13
CA GLU A 435 24.67 5.42 -1.01
C GLU A 435 24.14 5.73 0.39
N LYS A 436 24.54 6.85 0.99
CA LYS A 436 23.99 7.29 2.27
C LYS A 436 22.54 7.78 2.08
N PRO A 437 21.61 7.37 2.95
CA PRO A 437 20.27 7.94 2.99
C PRO A 437 20.33 9.46 3.18
N ALA A 438 19.43 10.22 2.54
CA ALA A 438 19.42 11.69 2.56
C ALA A 438 19.44 12.31 3.97
N GLN A 439 18.89 11.58 4.96
CA GLN A 439 18.87 11.91 6.40
C GLN A 439 20.24 11.83 7.10
N CYS A 440 21.29 11.36 6.42
CA CYS A 440 22.66 11.25 6.92
C CYS A 440 23.65 12.19 6.22
N ALA A 441 23.16 13.03 5.29
CA ALA A 441 23.91 14.18 4.80
C ALA A 441 23.80 15.29 5.86
N THR A 442 24.93 15.71 6.39
CA THR A 442 25.15 16.65 7.50
C THR A 442 24.10 17.77 7.57
N ILE A 443 23.27 17.76 8.62
CA ILE A 443 22.28 18.79 8.96
C ILE A 443 23.01 20.00 9.56
N THR A 444 22.67 21.21 9.10
CA THR A 444 22.81 22.44 9.88
C THR A 444 21.46 23.18 9.89
N THR A 445 20.74 23.04 11.01
CA THR A 445 19.70 23.91 11.59
C THR A 445 18.36 24.17 10.86
N VAL A 446 17.30 24.14 11.68
CA VAL A 446 15.85 24.10 11.37
C VAL A 446 15.25 25.50 11.21
N VAL A 447 14.35 25.69 10.22
CA VAL A 447 13.14 26.53 10.33
C VAL A 447 12.02 25.90 9.48
N VAL A 448 10.81 25.80 10.03
CA VAL A 448 9.60 25.34 9.30
C VAL A 448 9.28 26.30 8.15
N THR A 449 9.31 25.83 6.90
CA THR A 449 8.56 26.40 5.77
C THR A 449 8.25 25.30 4.73
N ASN A 450 7.15 25.47 3.98
CA ASN A 450 6.59 24.54 2.98
C ASN A 450 7.61 23.85 2.05
N PRO A 451 7.25 22.69 1.44
CA PRO A 451 8.10 22.05 0.43
C PRO A 451 8.48 23.06 -0.67
N PRO A 452 9.74 23.07 -1.13
CA PRO A 452 10.20 24.08 -2.07
C PRO A 452 9.43 23.98 -3.38
N CYS A 453 8.90 25.11 -3.83
CA CYS A 453 8.34 25.25 -5.15
C CYS A 453 9.43 24.92 -6.20
N VAL A 454 9.16 23.96 -7.10
CA VAL A 454 10.12 23.51 -8.13
C VAL A 454 9.63 23.88 -9.52
N MET A 455 10.56 24.21 -10.42
CA MET A 455 10.27 24.41 -11.84
C MET A 455 10.49 23.12 -12.63
N ASN A 456 9.49 22.68 -13.37
CA ASN A 456 9.63 21.67 -14.40
C ASN A 456 10.34 22.28 -15.61
N THR A 457 11.44 21.65 -16.05
CA THR A 457 12.26 22.14 -17.16
C THR A 457 11.97 21.37 -18.43
N ILE A 458 11.73 22.07 -19.53
CA ILE A 458 11.43 21.48 -20.83
C ILE A 458 12.35 22.11 -21.89
N ALA A 459 13.38 21.36 -22.26
CA ALA A 459 14.35 21.77 -23.27
C ALA A 459 13.72 21.71 -24.68
N GLY A 460 14.08 22.68 -25.51
CA GLY A 460 13.62 22.78 -26.89
C GLY A 460 12.23 23.40 -27.06
N GLN A 461 11.62 23.95 -26.00
CA GLN A 461 10.33 24.65 -26.07
C GLN A 461 10.49 26.15 -25.86
N PHE A 462 9.55 26.92 -26.41
CA PHE A 462 9.48 28.37 -26.21
C PHE A 462 8.04 28.90 -26.12
N VAL A 463 7.92 30.09 -25.55
CA VAL A 463 6.73 30.96 -25.64
C VAL A 463 7.14 32.25 -26.34
N ILE A 464 6.49 32.58 -27.47
CA ILE A 464 6.68 33.87 -28.16
C ILE A 464 5.35 34.63 -28.12
N GLY A 465 5.32 35.71 -27.36
CA GLY A 465 4.16 36.60 -27.20
C GLY A 465 3.17 36.14 -26.12
N GLY A 466 2.73 37.10 -25.30
CA GLY A 466 1.82 36.96 -24.17
C GLY A 466 1.88 38.25 -23.32
N GLU A 467 1.13 38.31 -22.22
CA GLU A 467 1.41 39.30 -21.17
C GLU A 467 2.68 38.87 -20.43
N ASP A 468 3.83 39.35 -20.90
CA ASP A 468 5.09 39.13 -20.22
C ASP A 468 5.15 40.04 -18.99
N ILE A 469 5.47 39.45 -17.83
CA ILE A 469 5.67 40.20 -16.59
C ILE A 469 6.89 41.11 -16.76
N ARG A 470 7.98 40.54 -17.30
CA ARG A 470 9.20 41.28 -17.71
C ARG A 470 10.14 40.40 -18.53
N ALA A 471 11.02 41.06 -19.28
CA ALA A 471 12.12 40.45 -20.00
C ALA A 471 13.46 41.04 -19.55
N PHE A 472 14.50 40.21 -19.43
CA PHE A 472 15.84 40.65 -19.03
C PHE A 472 16.93 39.66 -19.49
N ASN A 473 18.19 40.09 -19.44
CA ASN A 473 19.32 39.21 -19.73
C ASN A 473 19.69 38.39 -18.49
N ALA A 474 19.52 37.07 -18.56
CA ALA A 474 19.85 36.14 -17.49
C ALA A 474 21.22 35.50 -17.74
N LYS A 475 22.03 35.35 -16.70
CA LYS A 475 23.38 34.74 -16.81
C LYS A 475 23.33 33.26 -17.23
N SER A 476 22.23 32.58 -16.94
CA SER A 476 22.01 31.17 -17.26
C SER A 476 20.51 30.83 -17.27
N ALA A 477 20.19 29.64 -17.76
CA ALA A 477 18.81 29.13 -17.74
C ALA A 477 18.30 28.95 -16.30
N SER A 478 19.17 28.56 -15.36
CA SER A 478 18.84 28.49 -13.92
C SER A 478 18.50 29.87 -13.34
N ALA A 479 19.27 30.90 -13.68
CA ALA A 479 18.97 32.25 -13.23
C ALA A 479 17.61 32.75 -13.75
N CYS A 480 17.19 32.30 -14.94
CA CYS A 480 15.86 32.57 -15.48
C CYS A 480 14.75 31.82 -14.72
N SER A 481 14.95 30.54 -14.39
CA SER A 481 13.99 29.77 -13.60
C SER A 481 13.83 30.32 -12.18
N ASP A 482 14.95 30.69 -11.53
CA ASP A 482 14.94 31.23 -10.17
C ASP A 482 14.24 32.59 -10.10
N ALA A 483 14.39 33.41 -11.14
CA ALA A 483 13.65 34.68 -11.24
C ALA A 483 12.14 34.47 -11.35
N CYS A 484 11.67 33.37 -11.96
CA CYS A 484 10.25 33.03 -12.02
C CYS A 484 9.74 32.44 -10.69
N LEU A 485 10.54 31.60 -10.01
CA LEU A 485 10.20 31.08 -8.69
C LEU A 485 9.96 32.19 -7.68
N ASN A 486 10.81 33.21 -7.71
CA ASN A 486 10.74 34.37 -6.82
C ASN A 486 9.76 35.46 -7.30
N GLU A 487 9.12 35.29 -8.47
CA GLU A 487 8.07 36.18 -8.95
C GLU A 487 6.70 35.54 -8.70
N PRO A 488 5.91 36.01 -7.72
CA PRO A 488 4.64 35.38 -7.34
C PRO A 488 3.66 35.23 -8.51
N LYS A 489 3.66 36.18 -9.45
CA LYS A 489 2.74 36.17 -10.60
C LYS A 489 3.26 35.35 -11.79
N CYS A 490 4.45 34.76 -11.70
CA CYS A 490 5.06 33.99 -12.79
C CYS A 490 4.73 32.50 -12.67
N PRO A 491 3.76 31.96 -13.41
CA PRO A 491 3.58 30.51 -13.53
C PRO A 491 4.66 29.87 -14.41
N MET A 492 5.24 30.60 -15.37
CA MET A 492 6.22 30.05 -16.31
C MET A 492 7.22 31.08 -16.85
N ALA A 493 8.40 30.62 -17.27
CA ALA A 493 9.43 31.43 -17.91
C ALA A 493 10.05 30.74 -19.12
N THR A 494 10.57 31.53 -20.07
CA THR A 494 11.28 31.05 -21.25
C THR A 494 12.69 31.66 -21.29
N TYR A 495 13.70 30.84 -21.58
CA TYR A 495 15.09 31.26 -21.75
C TYR A 495 15.64 30.87 -23.14
N LYS A 496 16.34 31.79 -23.80
CA LYS A 496 17.07 31.53 -25.04
C LYS A 496 18.57 31.56 -24.79
N ALA A 497 19.25 30.43 -24.98
CA ALA A 497 20.67 30.31 -24.69
C ALA A 497 21.56 31.18 -25.60
N SER A 498 21.17 31.36 -26.86
CA SER A 498 21.98 32.11 -27.84
C SER A 498 22.06 33.60 -27.54
N SER A 499 21.00 34.20 -26.98
CA SER A 499 20.94 35.63 -26.65
C SER A 499 20.99 35.90 -25.14
N LYS A 500 20.99 34.84 -24.32
CA LYS A 500 20.90 34.90 -22.85
C LYS A 500 19.67 35.65 -22.35
N THR A 501 18.61 35.72 -23.15
CA THR A 501 17.41 36.48 -22.82
C THR A 501 16.40 35.58 -22.11
N CYS A 502 15.81 36.09 -21.05
CA CYS A 502 14.79 35.46 -20.23
C CYS A 502 13.50 36.28 -20.27
N TRP A 503 12.37 35.59 -20.40
CA TRP A 503 11.03 36.17 -20.33
C TRP A 503 10.24 35.46 -19.23
N LEU A 504 9.67 36.23 -18.31
CA LEU A 504 8.72 35.74 -17.31
C LEU A 504 7.32 36.00 -17.81
N HIS A 505 6.47 34.97 -17.90
CA HIS A 505 5.14 35.08 -18.48
C HIS A 505 4.06 35.04 -17.40
N ALA A 506 3.00 35.84 -17.55
CA ALA A 506 1.87 35.84 -16.63
C ALA A 506 0.87 34.68 -16.85
N THR A 507 1.04 33.88 -17.91
CA THR A 507 0.15 32.75 -18.24
C THR A 507 0.94 31.53 -18.71
N SER A 508 0.38 30.31 -18.57
CA SER A 508 1.04 29.03 -18.83
C SER A 508 0.95 28.51 -20.29
N ARG A 509 0.59 29.35 -21.27
CA ARG A 509 0.34 28.89 -22.65
C ARG A 509 1.63 28.72 -23.46
N ARG A 510 1.93 27.47 -23.84
CA ARG A 510 3.09 27.11 -24.69
C ARG A 510 2.79 27.32 -26.17
N LYS A 511 3.79 27.76 -26.96
CA LYS A 511 3.58 28.19 -28.37
C LYS A 511 4.40 27.46 -29.43
N GLY A 512 5.45 26.70 -29.07
CA GLY A 512 6.19 25.91 -30.06
C GLY A 512 7.46 25.25 -29.53
N THR A 513 8.19 24.62 -30.45
CA THR A 513 9.47 23.93 -30.21
C THR A 513 10.57 24.48 -31.12
N ALA A 514 11.74 24.78 -30.57
CA ALA A 514 12.95 25.17 -31.30
C ALA A 514 14.20 24.91 -30.47
N SER A 515 15.31 24.54 -31.13
CA SER A 515 16.60 24.28 -30.48
C SER A 515 17.19 25.54 -29.83
N GLY A 516 17.81 25.38 -28.66
CA GLY A 516 18.44 26.49 -27.92
C GLY A 516 17.48 27.31 -27.05
N TRP A 517 16.23 26.89 -26.95
CA TRP A 517 15.21 27.45 -26.07
C TRP A 517 14.87 26.48 -24.93
N THR A 518 14.54 27.02 -23.76
CA THR A 518 14.13 26.24 -22.59
C THR A 518 12.95 26.92 -21.92
N VAL A 519 11.89 26.15 -21.62
CA VAL A 519 10.74 26.60 -20.83
C VAL A 519 10.82 26.01 -19.43
N PHE A 520 10.45 26.82 -18.45
CA PHE A 520 10.32 26.48 -17.04
C PHE A 520 8.88 26.72 -16.60
N GLU A 521 8.25 25.75 -15.94
CA GLU A 521 6.88 25.88 -15.41
C GLU A 521 6.82 25.48 -13.94
N LYS A 522 6.15 26.28 -13.11
CA LYS A 522 5.95 26.00 -11.69
C LYS A 522 5.19 24.68 -11.51
N GLY A 523 5.68 23.80 -10.62
CA GLY A 523 4.99 22.56 -10.26
C GLY A 523 3.64 22.83 -9.60
N ALA A 524 2.69 21.88 -9.64
CA ALA A 524 1.31 22.08 -9.17
C ALA A 524 1.14 22.46 -7.67
N ASN A 525 2.22 22.42 -6.89
CA ASN A 525 2.27 22.80 -5.48
C ASN A 525 2.97 24.16 -5.26
N CYS A 526 3.12 24.91 -6.35
CA CYS A 526 3.54 26.30 -6.47
C CYS A 526 2.36 27.13 -7.00
#